data_AF-A0A1Z5JAT4-F1
#
_entry.id   AF-A0A1Z5JAT4-F1
#
_cell.length_a   1.000
_cell.length_b   1.000
_cell.length_c   1.000
_cell.angle_alpha   90.00
_cell.angle_beta   90.00
_cell.angle_gamma   90.00
#
_symmetry.space_group_name_H-M   'P 1'
#
loop_
_entity.id
_entity.type
_entity.pdbx_description
1 polymer ?
#
loop_
_entity_poly.entity_id
_entity_poly.type
_entity_poly.pdbx_seq_one_letter_code
_entity_poly.pdbx_strand_id
1 'polypeptide(L)'
;MFLNQCTIQSFLFLVKSLRDPQTVMWLEEFTQPDTRVTVIPEPSFPQENNPGSFCSKLLVYHGLAALNTTRFPTWDSYFVQLLEQPVQSYVVESDLPHVPNYHLDMEPARLCSRIISVREQIAREFVKDLDAISSMGWRMLKSYWEEVRSPAAMGVDDRAAKVARERRQQNFLFLEINPNEESDYQPSPLRKGNFDLLCNLVTQESIHRILNNQPGNLFLRRFYVDRIHYFVGNQQYGRADSFLKELLLHVPTFEDASEGTVALTDPTSLAETILKIRDDVVREWKSLAVAVPDKHMMIRRLQLDLMFGHVASETDDAQSMQ
;
A
#
# COMPACT_ATOMS: atom_id res chain seq x y z
N MET A 1 2.37 -9.05 -3.66
CA MET A 1 3.51 -8.11 -3.55
C MET A 1 3.18 -6.88 -2.73
N PHE A 2 2.13 -6.12 -3.05
CA PHE A 2 1.77 -4.93 -2.29
C PHE A 2 1.57 -5.17 -0.78
N LEU A 3 0.73 -6.13 -0.40
CA LEU A 3 0.49 -6.48 1.00
C LEU A 3 1.80 -6.76 1.77
N ASN A 4 2.81 -7.29 1.07
CA ASN A 4 4.12 -7.61 1.62
C ASN A 4 4.88 -6.32 1.97
N GLN A 5 4.85 -5.33 1.08
CA GLN A 5 5.51 -4.05 1.30
C GLN A 5 4.88 -3.34 2.50
N CYS A 6 3.54 -3.24 2.55
CA CYS A 6 2.82 -2.68 3.72
C CYS A 6 3.15 -3.43 5.01
N THR A 7 3.23 -4.77 4.95
CA THR A 7 3.59 -5.59 6.11
C THR A 7 4.99 -5.23 6.62
N ILE A 8 5.98 -5.22 5.73
CA ILE A 8 7.37 -4.96 6.11
C ILE A 8 7.51 -3.51 6.58
N GLN A 9 6.89 -2.53 5.92
CA GLN A 9 6.86 -1.14 6.37
C GLN A 9 6.25 -0.97 7.77
N SER A 10 5.08 -1.58 8.01
CA SER A 10 4.41 -1.51 9.31
C SER A 10 5.22 -2.21 10.40
N PHE A 11 5.86 -3.34 10.07
CA PHE A 11 6.75 -4.05 10.99
C PHE A 11 8.00 -3.23 11.33
N LEU A 12 8.68 -2.65 10.33
CA LEU A 12 9.83 -1.77 10.55
C LEU A 12 9.44 -0.54 11.40
N PHE A 13 8.23 -0.01 11.23
CA PHE A 13 7.74 1.10 12.03
C PHE A 13 7.55 0.69 13.51
N LEU A 14 7.00 -0.51 13.76
CA LEU A 14 6.90 -1.06 15.12
C LEU A 14 8.26 -1.21 15.77
N VAL A 15 9.19 -1.87 15.06
CA VAL A 15 10.54 -2.13 15.56
C VAL A 15 11.26 -0.81 15.86
N LYS A 16 11.15 0.19 14.96
CA LYS A 16 11.68 1.54 15.19
C LYS A 16 11.05 2.22 16.41
N SER A 17 9.74 2.08 16.59
CA SER A 17 9.01 2.66 17.73
C SER A 17 9.41 2.02 19.07
N LEU A 18 9.80 0.74 19.03
CA LEU A 18 10.38 0.01 20.16
C LEU A 18 11.87 0.32 20.38
N ARG A 19 12.45 1.25 19.62
CA ARG A 19 13.87 1.65 19.69
C ARG A 19 14.85 0.50 19.46
N ASP A 20 14.53 -0.36 18.49
CA ASP A 20 15.40 -1.44 18.02
C ASP A 20 15.95 -1.11 16.61
N PRO A 21 16.91 -0.18 16.48
CA PRO A 21 17.47 0.20 15.19
C PRO A 21 18.25 -0.94 14.53
N GLN A 22 18.80 -1.88 15.31
CA GLN A 22 19.58 -3.00 14.79
C GLN A 22 18.71 -3.95 13.97
N THR A 23 17.53 -4.32 14.46
CA THR A 23 16.59 -5.15 13.68
C THR A 23 16.11 -4.41 12.43
N VAL A 24 15.92 -3.10 12.50
CA VAL A 24 15.59 -2.27 11.32
C VAL A 24 16.71 -2.33 10.28
N MET A 25 17.96 -2.15 10.70
CA MET A 25 19.13 -2.20 9.81
C MET A 25 19.29 -3.58 9.17
N TRP A 26 19.18 -4.64 9.97
CA TRP A 26 19.28 -6.01 9.50
C TRP A 26 18.22 -6.33 8.46
N LEU A 27 16.96 -5.93 8.71
CA LEU A 27 15.87 -6.13 7.75
C LEU A 27 16.02 -5.27 6.49
N GLU A 28 16.53 -4.05 6.60
CA GLU A 28 16.82 -3.20 5.44
C GLU A 28 17.88 -3.85 4.55
N GLU A 29 18.96 -4.39 5.14
CA GLU A 29 20.02 -5.12 4.44
C GLU A 29 19.51 -6.44 3.83
N PHE A 30 18.65 -7.16 4.55
CA PHE A 30 18.00 -8.35 4.02
C PHE A 30 17.04 -8.01 2.87
N THR A 31 16.24 -6.96 3.00
CA THR A 31 15.19 -6.61 2.02
C THR A 31 15.77 -5.96 0.77
N GLN A 32 16.86 -5.19 0.91
CA GLN A 32 17.49 -4.41 -0.16
C GLN A 32 16.47 -3.65 -1.02
N PRO A 33 15.72 -2.70 -0.44
CA PRO A 33 14.61 -2.07 -1.14
C PRO A 33 15.10 -1.29 -2.37
N ASP A 34 14.43 -1.51 -3.51
CA ASP A 34 14.72 -0.79 -4.74
C ASP A 34 13.94 0.54 -4.78
N THR A 35 14.59 1.60 -4.31
CA THR A 35 14.03 2.95 -4.29
C THR A 35 14.49 3.81 -5.47
N ARG A 36 15.10 3.20 -6.50
CA ARG A 36 15.62 3.91 -7.68
C ARG A 36 14.53 4.61 -8.51
N VAL A 37 13.25 4.32 -8.24
CA VAL A 37 12.08 4.97 -8.86
C VAL A 37 11.72 6.30 -8.18
N THR A 38 12.52 6.81 -7.25
CA THR A 38 12.26 8.12 -6.63
C THR A 38 12.38 9.26 -7.65
N VAL A 39 11.21 9.69 -8.15
CA VAL A 39 11.00 11.06 -8.64
C VAL A 39 11.44 12.00 -7.53
N ILE A 40 12.25 13.00 -7.92
CA ILE A 40 12.88 14.03 -7.09
C ILE A 40 11.95 14.42 -5.92
N PRO A 41 12.38 14.28 -4.65
CA PRO A 41 11.54 14.67 -3.53
C PRO A 41 11.29 16.18 -3.62
N GLU A 42 10.03 16.60 -3.68
CA GLU A 42 9.72 17.99 -3.31
C GLU A 42 10.11 18.20 -1.84
N PRO A 43 10.64 19.39 -1.50
CA PRO A 43 11.18 19.69 -0.18
C PRO A 43 10.03 19.98 0.78
N SER A 44 9.33 18.96 1.27
CA SER A 44 8.22 19.18 2.19
C SER A 44 8.17 18.17 3.32
N PHE A 45 9.29 17.95 4.01
CA PHE A 45 9.37 17.74 5.45
C PHE A 45 10.80 18.12 5.87
N PRO A 46 11.01 18.86 6.98
CA PRO A 46 12.36 19.05 7.51
C PRO A 46 12.89 17.66 7.91
N GLN A 47 13.75 17.09 7.07
CA GLN A 47 14.62 16.01 7.49
C GLN A 47 15.53 16.62 8.55
N GLU A 48 15.23 16.35 9.81
CA GLU A 48 16.23 16.51 10.86
C GLU A 48 17.38 15.57 10.49
N ASN A 49 18.38 16.15 9.82
CA ASN A 49 19.66 15.53 9.53
C ASN A 49 20.44 15.40 10.85
N ASN A 50 19.92 14.55 11.76
CA ASN A 50 20.69 14.07 12.88
C ASN A 50 21.59 12.95 12.35
N PRO A 51 22.92 13.09 12.41
CA PRO A 51 23.88 12.09 11.92
C PRO A 51 23.87 10.74 12.66
N GLY A 52 22.82 10.46 13.46
CA GLY A 52 22.53 9.15 14.06
C GLY A 52 21.09 8.65 13.82
N SER A 53 20.27 9.36 13.04
CA SER A 53 18.89 8.95 12.76
C SER A 53 18.84 8.03 11.55
N PHE A 54 19.14 6.74 11.76
CA PHE A 54 18.90 5.71 10.75
C PHE A 54 17.40 5.69 10.38
N CYS A 55 17.09 6.08 9.14
CA CYS A 55 15.75 5.96 8.58
C CYS A 55 15.81 4.95 7.45
N SER A 56 15.12 3.81 7.62
CA SER A 56 14.94 2.82 6.55
C SER A 56 14.37 3.50 5.31
N LYS A 57 14.92 3.20 4.13
CA LYS A 57 14.41 3.75 2.85
C LYS A 57 12.99 3.29 2.62
N LEU A 58 12.69 2.07 3.03
CA LEU A 58 11.35 1.51 2.94
C LEU A 58 10.34 2.27 3.82
N LEU A 59 10.75 2.77 5.00
CA LEU A 59 9.88 3.60 5.85
C LEU A 59 9.56 4.99 5.26
N VAL A 60 10.45 5.52 4.43
CA VAL A 60 10.26 6.83 3.76
C VAL A 60 9.50 6.67 2.43
N TYR A 61 9.47 5.46 1.87
CA TYR A 61 8.88 5.20 0.56
C TYR A 61 7.35 5.08 0.62
N HIS A 62 6.68 5.84 -0.24
CA HIS A 62 5.24 5.72 -0.49
C HIS A 62 5.02 5.33 -1.96
N GLY A 63 4.28 4.25 -2.23
CA GLY A 63 4.04 3.73 -3.58
C GLY A 63 4.33 2.24 -3.73
N LEU A 64 4.33 1.73 -4.97
CA LEU A 64 4.73 0.34 -5.28
C LEU A 64 6.20 0.25 -5.65
N ALA A 65 6.73 -0.98 -5.60
CA ALA A 65 8.04 -1.35 -6.14
C ALA A 65 9.26 -1.00 -5.27
N ALA A 66 9.08 -0.64 -3.99
CA ALA A 66 10.22 -0.62 -3.09
C ALA A 66 10.71 -2.02 -2.72
N LEU A 67 9.84 -3.04 -2.80
CA LEU A 67 10.32 -4.42 -2.68
C LEU A 67 11.03 -4.84 -3.96
N ASN A 68 12.24 -5.38 -3.79
CA ASN A 68 13.04 -5.92 -4.87
C ASN A 68 12.39 -7.20 -5.42
N THR A 69 11.60 -7.06 -6.47
CA THR A 69 10.88 -8.18 -7.10
C THR A 69 11.78 -9.09 -7.93
N THR A 70 13.01 -8.67 -8.26
CA THR A 70 13.98 -9.57 -8.92
C THR A 70 14.58 -10.55 -7.91
N ARG A 71 14.75 -10.12 -6.64
CA ARG A 71 15.20 -10.98 -5.54
C ARG A 71 14.07 -11.80 -4.94
N PHE A 72 12.90 -11.19 -4.78
CA PHE A 72 11.72 -11.82 -4.19
C PHE A 72 10.58 -11.87 -5.22
N PRO A 73 10.61 -12.83 -6.16
CA PRO A 73 9.64 -12.90 -7.27
C PRO A 73 8.25 -13.28 -6.80
N THR A 74 8.14 -14.00 -5.68
CA THR A 74 6.87 -14.37 -5.05
C THR A 74 6.81 -13.87 -3.62
N TRP A 75 5.61 -13.77 -3.06
CA TRP A 75 5.48 -13.46 -1.64
C TRP A 75 6.21 -14.49 -0.77
N ASP A 76 5.97 -15.77 -1.01
CA ASP A 76 6.51 -16.84 -0.18
C ASP A 76 8.04 -16.85 -0.23
N SER A 77 8.64 -16.48 -1.38
CA SER A 77 10.09 -16.42 -1.53
C SER A 77 10.78 -15.51 -0.52
N TYR A 78 10.15 -14.41 -0.09
CA TYR A 78 10.73 -13.54 0.95
C TYR A 78 10.82 -14.29 2.29
N PHE A 79 9.77 -15.02 2.67
CA PHE A 79 9.70 -15.72 3.96
C PHE A 79 10.56 -16.97 3.97
N VAL A 80 10.57 -17.70 2.85
CA VAL A 80 11.45 -18.85 2.66
C VAL A 80 12.91 -18.41 2.78
N GLN A 81 13.34 -17.40 2.02
CA GLN A 81 14.71 -16.89 2.12
C GLN A 81 15.04 -16.30 3.50
N LEU A 82 14.05 -15.72 4.20
CA LEU A 82 14.23 -15.22 5.55
C LEU A 82 14.46 -16.38 6.54
N LEU A 83 13.71 -17.47 6.40
CA LEU A 83 13.84 -18.67 7.21
C LEU A 83 15.15 -19.43 6.97
N GLU A 84 15.73 -19.31 5.78
CA GLU A 84 17.04 -19.86 5.43
C GLU A 84 18.20 -19.07 6.05
N GLN A 85 17.97 -17.84 6.53
CA GLN A 85 19.04 -17.06 7.17
C GLN A 85 19.46 -17.71 8.50
N PRO A 86 20.77 -17.85 8.76
CA PRO A 86 21.24 -18.36 10.03
C PRO A 86 20.96 -17.38 11.18
N VAL A 87 20.93 -17.90 12.40
CA VAL A 87 20.95 -17.04 13.59
C VAL A 87 22.28 -16.28 13.61
N GLN A 88 22.20 -14.97 13.84
CA GLN A 88 23.37 -14.09 13.87
C GLN A 88 23.43 -13.37 15.21
N SER A 89 24.55 -13.50 15.91
CA SER A 89 24.80 -12.83 17.19
C SER A 89 25.70 -11.61 16.97
N TYR A 90 25.24 -10.47 17.47
CA TYR A 90 25.94 -9.20 17.41
C TYR A 90 26.34 -8.76 18.81
N VAL A 91 27.49 -8.08 18.91
CA VAL A 91 27.85 -7.28 20.09
C VAL A 91 27.59 -5.84 19.72
N VAL A 92 26.61 -5.22 20.37
CA VAL A 92 26.35 -3.79 20.19
C VAL A 92 27.22 -3.04 21.18
N GLU A 93 28.21 -2.33 20.64
CA GLU A 93 29.10 -1.47 21.42
C GLU A 93 28.43 -0.14 21.73
N SER A 94 28.64 0.37 22.94
CA SER A 94 28.20 1.72 23.28
C SER A 94 29.36 2.71 23.24
N ASP A 95 29.14 3.84 22.56
CA ASP A 95 30.06 4.98 22.58
C ASP A 95 30.09 5.70 23.95
N LEU A 96 29.14 5.38 24.84
CA LEU A 96 29.02 5.99 26.16
C LEU A 96 29.67 5.10 27.23
N PRO A 97 30.63 5.60 28.02
CA PRO A 97 31.41 4.79 28.96
C PRO A 97 30.60 4.18 30.11
N HIS A 98 29.35 4.62 30.31
CA HIS A 98 28.45 4.13 31.37
C HIS A 98 27.37 3.16 30.85
N VAL A 99 27.30 2.93 29.54
CA VAL A 99 26.34 2.01 28.93
C VAL A 99 27.10 0.74 28.57
N PRO A 100 26.77 -0.42 29.17
CA PRO A 100 27.46 -1.65 28.86
C PRO A 100 27.14 -2.10 27.43
N ASN A 101 28.12 -2.74 26.79
CA ASN A 101 27.91 -3.48 25.55
C ASN A 101 26.88 -4.59 25.82
N TYR A 102 26.00 -4.84 24.86
CA TYR A 102 24.99 -5.89 24.98
C TYR A 102 25.04 -6.83 23.79
N HIS A 103 24.67 -8.08 24.04
CA HIS A 103 24.53 -9.10 23.01
C HIS A 103 23.12 -9.04 22.41
N LEU A 104 23.05 -9.12 21.09
CA LEU A 104 21.81 -9.14 20.34
C LEU A 104 21.82 -10.33 19.39
N ASP A 105 20.85 -11.23 19.58
CA ASP A 105 20.67 -12.38 18.70
C ASP A 105 19.54 -12.09 17.71
N MET A 106 19.90 -12.03 16.43
CA MET A 106 18.94 -11.99 15.34
C MET A 106 18.51 -13.41 15.02
N GLU A 107 17.25 -13.71 15.30
CA GLU A 107 16.61 -15.00 15.01
C GLU A 107 15.61 -14.84 13.84
N PRO A 108 15.99 -15.16 12.59
CA PRO A 108 15.15 -14.92 11.42
C PRO A 108 13.80 -15.65 11.48
N ALA A 109 13.75 -16.83 12.08
CA ALA A 109 12.50 -17.56 12.31
C ALA A 109 11.51 -16.81 13.23
N ARG A 110 12.01 -16.16 14.29
CA ARG A 110 11.18 -15.33 15.17
C ARG A 110 10.72 -14.06 14.46
N LEU A 111 11.59 -13.43 13.67
CA LEU A 111 11.23 -12.27 12.85
C LEU A 111 10.15 -12.62 11.83
N CYS A 112 10.31 -13.75 11.13
CA CYS A 112 9.34 -14.30 10.18
C CYS A 112 7.95 -14.42 10.82
N SER A 113 7.86 -15.05 11.98
CA SER A 113 6.59 -15.20 12.73
C SER A 113 5.92 -13.86 13.06
N ARG A 114 6.72 -12.89 13.53
CA ARG A 114 6.22 -11.56 13.88
C ARG A 114 5.73 -10.80 12.64
N ILE A 115 6.45 -10.88 11.53
CA ILE A 115 6.06 -10.25 10.26
C ILE A 115 4.77 -10.87 9.72
N ILE A 116 4.62 -12.20 9.80
CA ILE A 116 3.39 -12.91 9.42
C ILE A 116 2.20 -12.43 10.24
N SER A 117 2.37 -12.27 11.56
CA SER A 117 1.33 -11.75 12.44
C SER A 117 0.87 -10.34 12.02
N VAL A 118 1.81 -9.44 11.73
CA VAL A 118 1.50 -8.09 11.21
C VAL A 118 0.73 -8.17 9.89
N ARG A 119 1.09 -9.10 9.00
CA ARG A 119 0.39 -9.26 7.72
C ARG A 119 -1.05 -9.69 7.89
N GLU A 120 -1.31 -10.64 8.79
CA GLU A 120 -2.67 -11.11 9.07
C GLU A 120 -3.53 -9.98 9.64
N GLN A 121 -2.95 -9.14 10.50
CA GLN A 121 -3.61 -7.95 10.99
C GLN A 121 -3.96 -6.99 9.84
N ILE A 122 -2.99 -6.62 8.99
CA ILE A 122 -3.23 -5.71 7.85
C ILE A 122 -4.23 -6.32 6.87
N ALA A 123 -4.17 -7.63 6.59
CA ALA A 123 -5.12 -8.29 5.70
C ALA A 123 -6.55 -8.20 6.23
N ARG A 124 -6.76 -8.39 7.55
CA ARG A 124 -8.08 -8.22 8.18
C ARG A 124 -8.59 -6.78 8.09
N GLU A 125 -7.70 -5.80 8.26
CA GLU A 125 -8.03 -4.39 8.10
C GLU A 125 -8.42 -4.08 6.65
N PHE A 126 -7.64 -4.57 5.68
CA PHE A 126 -7.88 -4.39 4.25
C PHE A 126 -9.25 -4.90 3.82
N VAL A 127 -9.74 -6.01 4.38
CA VAL A 127 -11.09 -6.51 4.07
C VAL A 127 -12.16 -5.44 4.34
N LYS A 128 -12.05 -4.70 5.45
CA LYS A 128 -12.99 -3.63 5.82
C LYS A 128 -12.70 -2.33 5.07
N ASP A 129 -11.42 -2.01 4.94
CA ASP A 129 -10.97 -0.80 4.27
C ASP A 129 -11.35 -0.79 2.79
N LEU A 130 -11.32 -1.96 2.12
CA LEU A 130 -11.80 -2.12 0.75
C LEU A 130 -13.30 -1.82 0.59
N ASP A 131 -14.14 -2.19 1.56
CA ASP A 131 -15.57 -1.84 1.55
C ASP A 131 -15.78 -0.33 1.68
N ALA A 132 -14.96 0.31 2.53
CA ALA A 132 -14.96 1.77 2.68
C ALA A 132 -14.52 2.46 1.38
N ILE A 133 -13.45 1.97 0.73
CA ILE A 133 -12.94 2.51 -0.55
C ILE A 133 -14.04 2.48 -1.61
N SER A 134 -14.71 1.33 -1.80
CA SER A 134 -15.83 1.19 -2.74
C SER A 134 -16.91 2.26 -2.48
N SER A 135 -17.35 2.38 -1.23
CA SER A 135 -18.37 3.37 -0.82
C SER A 135 -17.93 4.82 -1.03
N MET A 136 -16.66 5.15 -0.79
CA MET A 136 -16.13 6.52 -0.86
C MET A 136 -16.19 7.12 -2.26
N GLY A 137 -15.89 6.35 -3.31
CA GLY A 137 -15.86 6.89 -4.67
C GLY A 137 -17.24 7.25 -5.19
N TRP A 138 -18.24 6.42 -4.90
CA TRP A 138 -19.62 6.73 -5.25
C TRP A 138 -20.16 7.95 -4.51
N ARG A 139 -19.76 8.16 -3.24
CA ARG A 139 -20.09 9.39 -2.50
C ARG A 139 -19.45 10.63 -3.14
N MET A 140 -18.21 10.53 -3.60
CA MET A 140 -17.52 11.62 -4.30
C MET A 140 -18.27 11.99 -5.59
N LEU A 141 -18.60 11.00 -6.41
CA LEU A 141 -19.35 11.21 -7.65
C LEU A 141 -20.74 11.81 -7.37
N LYS A 142 -21.45 11.32 -6.36
CA LYS A 142 -22.73 11.88 -5.93
C LYS A 142 -22.60 13.35 -5.51
N SER A 143 -21.57 13.68 -4.73
CA SER A 143 -21.29 15.06 -4.31
C SER A 143 -21.03 15.97 -5.51
N TYR A 144 -20.28 15.48 -6.51
CA TYR A 144 -20.05 16.21 -7.76
C TYR A 144 -21.37 16.53 -8.48
N TRP A 145 -22.24 15.54 -8.67
CA TRP A 145 -23.53 15.74 -9.31
C TRP A 145 -24.46 16.68 -8.52
N GLU A 146 -24.45 16.60 -7.19
CA GLU A 146 -25.20 17.52 -6.33
C GLU A 146 -24.71 18.97 -6.48
N GLU A 147 -23.40 19.17 -6.61
CA GLU A 147 -22.79 20.49 -6.83
C GLU A 147 -23.14 21.05 -8.21
N VAL A 148 -23.01 20.25 -9.27
CA VAL A 148 -23.36 20.66 -10.65
C VAL A 148 -24.85 21.01 -10.77
N ARG A 149 -25.73 20.31 -10.04
CA ARG A 149 -27.18 20.58 -10.04
C ARG A 149 -27.60 21.71 -9.12
N SER A 150 -26.76 22.11 -8.17
CA SER A 150 -27.11 23.12 -7.18
C SER A 150 -27.07 24.52 -7.81
N PRO A 151 -28.18 25.30 -7.77
CA PRO A 151 -28.19 26.67 -8.26
C PRO A 151 -27.28 27.62 -7.45
N ALA A 152 -26.81 27.18 -6.28
CA ALA A 152 -25.87 27.92 -5.43
C ALA A 152 -24.42 27.91 -5.95
N ALA A 153 -24.06 27.07 -6.93
CA ALA A 153 -22.72 27.03 -7.51
C ALA A 153 -22.32 28.33 -8.27
N MET A 154 -23.26 29.27 -8.44
CA MET A 154 -23.00 30.61 -9.01
C MET A 154 -22.82 31.72 -7.95
N GLY A 155 -22.83 31.41 -6.64
CA GLY A 155 -22.77 32.40 -5.55
C GLY A 155 -21.40 32.52 -4.85
N VAL A 156 -21.01 33.74 -4.50
CA VAL A 156 -19.63 34.16 -4.12
C VAL A 156 -19.16 33.75 -2.70
N ASP A 157 -20.01 33.18 -1.84
CA ASP A 157 -19.67 32.89 -0.42
C ASP A 157 -19.35 31.40 -0.11
N ASP A 158 -18.96 30.61 -1.12
CA ASP A 158 -18.88 29.14 -1.01
C ASP A 158 -17.50 28.60 -0.57
N ARG A 159 -16.49 29.46 -0.39
CA ARG A 159 -15.11 28.99 -0.14
C ARG A 159 -14.94 28.31 1.22
N ALA A 160 -15.61 28.81 2.27
CA ALA A 160 -15.56 28.22 3.61
C ALA A 160 -16.37 26.91 3.69
N ALA A 161 -17.52 26.84 3.00
CA ALA A 161 -18.35 25.64 2.92
C ALA A 161 -17.65 24.52 2.11
N LYS A 162 -16.97 24.90 1.01
CA LYS A 162 -16.13 24.01 0.22
C LYS A 162 -14.97 23.42 1.03
N VAL A 163 -14.22 24.27 1.75
CA VAL A 163 -13.13 23.81 2.64
C VAL A 163 -13.65 22.91 3.78
N ALA A 164 -14.82 23.22 4.36
CA ALA A 164 -15.42 22.38 5.39
C ALA A 164 -15.90 21.01 4.85
N ARG A 165 -16.40 20.96 3.60
CA ARG A 165 -16.75 19.71 2.91
C ARG A 165 -15.52 18.88 2.55
N GLU A 166 -14.47 19.49 2.01
CA GLU A 166 -13.20 18.82 1.70
C GLU A 166 -12.58 18.20 2.96
N ARG A 167 -12.60 18.92 4.09
CA ARG A 167 -12.16 18.36 5.38
C ARG A 167 -13.02 17.19 5.87
N ARG A 168 -14.34 17.22 5.65
CA ARG A 168 -15.23 16.09 5.99
C ARG A 168 -15.01 14.88 5.11
N GLN A 169 -14.67 15.05 3.83
CA GLN A 169 -14.32 13.94 2.94
C GLN A 169 -13.01 13.26 3.34
N GLN A 170 -12.09 13.99 3.98
CA GLN A 170 -10.82 13.48 4.53
C GLN A 170 -10.91 13.01 5.99
N ASN A 171 -12.11 12.88 6.57
CA ASN A 171 -12.25 12.37 7.94
C ASN A 171 -12.00 10.86 7.99
N PHE A 172 -10.76 10.50 8.25
CA PHE A 172 -10.31 9.12 8.49
C PHE A 172 -10.58 8.61 9.91
N LEU A 173 -11.50 9.23 10.66
CA LEU A 173 -11.82 8.85 12.04
C LEU A 173 -12.23 7.37 12.16
N PHE A 174 -12.83 6.80 11.12
CA PHE A 174 -13.19 5.36 11.09
C PHE A 174 -11.97 4.42 11.07
N LEU A 175 -10.77 4.93 10.72
CA LEU A 175 -9.52 4.16 10.78
C LEU A 175 -8.93 4.11 12.19
N GLU A 176 -9.25 5.11 13.02
CA GLU A 176 -8.78 5.21 14.41
C GLU A 176 -9.68 4.45 15.39
N ILE A 177 -10.97 4.29 15.03
CA ILE A 177 -11.93 3.54 15.83
C ILE A 177 -11.86 2.07 15.42
N ASN A 178 -11.66 1.18 16.40
CA ASN A 178 -11.74 -0.25 16.17
C ASN A 178 -13.20 -0.62 15.86
N PRO A 179 -13.54 -1.09 14.65
CA PRO A 179 -14.94 -1.28 14.27
C PRO A 179 -15.57 -2.55 14.85
N ASN A 180 -14.78 -3.43 15.49
CA ASN A 180 -15.30 -4.55 16.28
C ASN A 180 -14.93 -4.34 17.74
N GLU A 181 -15.89 -3.95 18.58
CA GLU A 181 -15.71 -3.89 20.04
C GLU A 181 -15.33 -5.26 20.64
N GLU A 182 -15.69 -6.37 19.96
CA GLU A 182 -15.35 -7.74 20.35
C GLU A 182 -13.93 -8.19 19.95
N SER A 183 -13.21 -7.39 19.17
CA SER A 183 -11.85 -7.70 18.73
C SER A 183 -10.84 -6.96 19.61
N ASP A 184 -10.08 -7.68 20.43
CA ASP A 184 -9.00 -7.12 21.28
C ASP A 184 -7.87 -6.43 20.50
N TYR A 185 -7.85 -6.52 19.17
CA TYR A 185 -6.80 -5.95 18.33
C TYR A 185 -6.97 -4.44 18.12
N GLN A 186 -5.98 -3.66 18.57
CA GLN A 186 -5.82 -2.27 18.15
C GLN A 186 -5.51 -2.15 16.65
N PRO A 187 -5.87 -1.04 15.97
CA PRO A 187 -5.51 -0.80 14.58
C PRO A 187 -4.00 -0.93 14.32
N SER A 188 -3.62 -1.39 13.13
CA SER A 188 -2.22 -1.54 12.77
C SER A 188 -1.50 -0.18 12.77
N PRO A 189 -0.23 -0.16 13.15
CA PRO A 189 0.61 1.00 12.94
C PRO A 189 0.62 1.37 11.46
N LEU A 190 0.59 2.67 11.17
CA LEU A 190 0.48 3.20 9.81
C LEU A 190 -0.81 2.82 9.07
N ARG A 191 -1.88 2.36 9.73
CA ARG A 191 -3.17 2.03 9.08
C ARG A 191 -3.66 3.13 8.15
N LYS A 192 -3.54 4.40 8.53
CA LYS A 192 -3.89 5.55 7.67
C LYS A 192 -3.08 5.58 6.37
N GLY A 193 -1.77 5.36 6.44
CA GLY A 193 -0.91 5.30 5.26
C GLY A 193 -1.18 4.06 4.41
N ASN A 194 -1.40 2.91 5.06
CA ASN A 194 -1.78 1.67 4.38
C ASN A 194 -3.13 1.81 3.65
N PHE A 195 -4.10 2.48 4.27
CA PHE A 195 -5.41 2.77 3.66
C PHE A 195 -5.28 3.68 2.44
N ASP A 196 -4.54 4.78 2.56
CA ASP A 196 -4.34 5.71 1.45
C ASP A 196 -3.65 5.03 0.26
N LEU A 197 -2.58 4.28 0.55
CA LEU A 197 -1.89 3.51 -0.46
C LEU A 197 -2.82 2.49 -1.11
N LEU A 198 -3.61 1.74 -0.33
CA LEU A 198 -4.62 0.83 -0.87
C LEU A 198 -5.61 1.55 -1.81
N CYS A 199 -6.09 2.74 -1.46
CA CYS A 199 -6.97 3.53 -2.32
C CYS A 199 -6.30 3.92 -3.65
N ASN A 200 -5.04 4.37 -3.60
CA ASN A 200 -4.23 4.68 -4.79
C ASN A 200 -4.10 3.47 -5.70
N LEU A 201 -3.84 2.28 -5.13
CA LEU A 201 -3.59 1.07 -5.89
C LEU A 201 -4.81 0.50 -6.57
N VAL A 202 -5.93 0.43 -5.85
CA VAL A 202 -7.18 -0.05 -6.44
C VAL A 202 -7.59 0.89 -7.58
N THR A 203 -7.39 2.20 -7.41
CA THR A 203 -7.65 3.18 -8.48
C THR A 203 -6.70 3.01 -9.67
N GLN A 204 -5.39 2.83 -9.42
CA GLN A 204 -4.40 2.61 -10.46
C GLN A 204 -4.65 1.32 -11.26
N GLU A 205 -4.89 0.21 -10.58
CA GLU A 205 -5.23 -1.08 -11.19
C GLU A 205 -6.49 -0.97 -12.06
N SER A 206 -7.48 -0.20 -11.61
CA SER A 206 -8.70 0.03 -12.38
C SER A 206 -8.43 0.76 -13.69
N ILE A 207 -7.58 1.78 -13.66
CA ILE A 207 -7.14 2.51 -14.85
C ILE A 207 -6.39 1.57 -15.79
N HIS A 208 -5.48 0.74 -15.26
CA HIS A 208 -4.71 -0.22 -16.06
C HIS A 208 -5.62 -1.25 -16.74
N ARG A 209 -6.62 -1.80 -16.03
CA ARG A 209 -7.62 -2.71 -16.63
C ARG A 209 -8.38 -2.06 -17.78
N ILE A 210 -8.77 -0.79 -17.64
CA ILE A 210 -9.44 -0.05 -18.72
C ILE A 210 -8.49 0.13 -19.90
N LEU A 211 -7.26 0.58 -19.68
CA LEU A 211 -6.27 0.81 -20.73
C LEU A 211 -5.84 -0.49 -21.45
N ASN A 212 -5.83 -1.62 -20.76
CA ASN A 212 -5.53 -2.92 -21.35
C ASN A 212 -6.69 -3.45 -22.18
N ASN A 213 -7.93 -3.26 -21.72
CA ASN A 213 -9.13 -3.69 -22.45
C ASN A 213 -9.50 -2.73 -23.59
N GLN A 214 -9.11 -1.46 -23.49
CA GLN A 214 -9.38 -0.39 -24.44
C GLN A 214 -8.09 0.36 -24.78
N PRO A 215 -7.15 -0.28 -25.52
CA PRO A 215 -5.86 0.33 -25.84
C PRO A 215 -5.98 1.61 -26.68
N GLY A 216 -7.12 1.80 -27.37
CA GLY A 216 -7.44 3.00 -28.14
C GLY A 216 -7.92 4.19 -27.31
N ASN A 217 -8.04 4.09 -25.98
CA ASN A 217 -8.41 5.21 -25.12
C ASN A 217 -7.20 6.13 -24.89
N LEU A 218 -6.87 6.94 -25.89
CA LEU A 218 -5.71 7.84 -25.89
C LEU A 218 -5.85 8.94 -24.84
N PHE A 219 -7.05 9.50 -24.67
CA PHE A 219 -7.35 10.45 -23.61
C PHE A 219 -6.96 9.93 -22.23
N LEU A 220 -7.50 8.78 -21.78
CA LEU A 220 -7.21 8.24 -20.45
C LEU A 220 -5.72 7.94 -20.30
N ARG A 221 -5.08 7.41 -21.36
CA ARG A 221 -3.65 7.11 -21.34
C ARG A 221 -2.82 8.36 -21.11
N ARG A 222 -3.06 9.43 -21.87
CA ARG A 222 -2.36 10.72 -21.72
C ARG A 222 -2.63 11.33 -20.35
N PHE A 223 -3.90 11.42 -19.97
CA PHE A 223 -4.32 11.95 -18.67
C PHE A 223 -3.64 11.22 -17.50
N TYR A 224 -3.55 9.90 -17.58
CA TYR A 224 -2.88 9.05 -16.59
C TYR A 224 -1.37 9.24 -16.56
N VAL A 225 -0.69 9.23 -17.72
CA VAL A 225 0.77 9.38 -17.80
C VAL A 225 1.20 10.75 -17.27
N ASP A 226 0.50 11.82 -17.64
CA ASP A 226 0.78 13.18 -17.16
C ASP A 226 0.63 13.30 -15.63
N ARG A 227 -0.19 12.43 -15.02
CA ARG A 227 -0.49 12.40 -13.58
C ARG A 227 0.02 11.16 -12.89
N ILE A 228 1.02 10.46 -13.46
CA ILE A 228 1.56 9.24 -12.85
C ILE A 228 2.10 9.49 -11.43
N HIS A 229 2.56 10.71 -11.18
CA HIS A 229 3.04 11.14 -9.88
C HIS A 229 1.96 11.06 -8.79
N TYR A 230 0.66 11.01 -9.11
CA TYR A 230 -0.41 10.82 -8.12
C TYR A 230 -0.34 9.43 -7.46
N PHE A 231 0.29 8.47 -8.13
CA PHE A 231 0.34 7.06 -7.72
C PHE A 231 1.74 6.59 -7.29
N VAL A 232 2.78 7.40 -7.49
CA VAL A 232 4.18 7.01 -7.29
C VAL A 232 4.95 8.09 -6.52
N GLY A 233 5.81 7.66 -5.61
CA GLY A 233 6.73 8.53 -4.87
C GLY A 233 6.14 9.11 -3.59
N ASN A 234 6.86 10.06 -2.98
CA ASN A 234 6.46 10.68 -1.73
C ASN A 234 5.22 11.59 -1.94
N GLN A 235 4.04 11.04 -1.68
CA GLN A 235 2.76 11.71 -1.92
C GLN A 235 2.05 12.11 -0.62
N GLN A 236 1.20 13.13 -0.73
CA GLN A 236 0.22 13.46 0.31
C GLN A 236 -0.95 12.46 0.25
N TYR A 237 -1.71 12.35 1.34
CA TYR A 237 -2.91 11.52 1.33
C TYR A 237 -4.01 12.09 0.42
N GLY A 238 -4.83 11.20 -0.16
CA GLY A 238 -5.98 11.53 -0.99
C GLY A 238 -5.66 11.80 -2.46
N ARG A 239 -4.52 11.33 -2.97
CA ARG A 239 -4.16 11.55 -4.39
C ARG A 239 -5.07 10.80 -5.36
N ALA A 240 -5.48 9.56 -5.08
CA ALA A 240 -6.49 8.86 -5.89
C ALA A 240 -7.75 9.69 -6.10
N ASP A 241 -8.24 10.31 -5.02
CA ASP A 241 -9.44 11.13 -5.05
C ASP A 241 -9.19 12.44 -5.81
N SER A 242 -8.00 13.03 -5.66
CA SER A 242 -7.59 14.22 -6.42
C SER A 242 -7.55 13.94 -7.92
N PHE A 243 -7.04 12.76 -8.32
CA PHE A 243 -7.03 12.31 -9.71
C PHE A 243 -8.45 12.22 -10.28
N LEU A 244 -9.37 11.58 -9.56
CA LEU A 244 -10.76 11.44 -9.99
C LEU A 244 -11.49 12.79 -10.05
N LYS A 245 -11.24 13.69 -9.08
CA LYS A 245 -11.81 15.04 -9.09
C LYS A 245 -11.32 15.86 -10.28
N GLU A 246 -10.04 15.81 -10.59
CA GLU A 246 -9.51 16.49 -11.78
C GLU A 246 -10.07 15.93 -13.08
N LEU A 247 -10.28 14.60 -13.13
CA LEU A 247 -10.92 13.97 -14.27
C LEU A 247 -12.36 14.48 -14.44
N LEU A 248 -13.13 14.55 -13.36
CA LEU A 248 -14.51 15.06 -13.36
C LEU A 248 -14.61 16.54 -13.75
N LEU A 249 -13.59 17.34 -13.47
CA LEU A 249 -13.55 18.77 -13.84
C LEU A 249 -13.14 19.00 -15.30
N HIS A 250 -12.70 17.96 -16.01
CA HIS A 250 -12.25 18.09 -17.39
C HIS A 250 -13.45 18.21 -18.34
N VAL A 251 -13.31 19.08 -19.35
CA VAL A 251 -14.35 19.26 -20.39
C VAL A 251 -14.32 18.07 -21.34
N PRO A 252 -15.47 17.62 -21.88
CA PRO A 252 -15.51 16.62 -22.95
C PRO A 252 -14.69 17.04 -24.16
N THR A 253 -13.93 16.09 -24.72
CA THR A 253 -13.04 16.33 -25.84
C THR A 253 -13.38 15.42 -27.01
N PHE A 254 -13.27 15.94 -28.22
CA PHE A 254 -13.35 15.16 -29.44
C PHE A 254 -11.93 14.69 -29.79
N GLU A 255 -11.73 13.38 -29.88
CA GLU A 255 -10.48 12.79 -30.36
C GLU A 255 -10.71 12.14 -31.73
N ASP A 256 -9.75 12.33 -32.64
CA ASP A 256 -9.73 11.61 -33.92
C ASP A 256 -9.42 10.14 -33.63
N ALA A 257 -10.41 9.26 -33.84
CA ALA A 257 -10.16 7.83 -33.84
C ALA A 257 -9.44 7.43 -35.14
N SER A 258 -8.70 6.32 -35.08
CA SER A 258 -8.19 5.66 -36.27
C SER A 258 -9.36 5.38 -37.24
N GLU A 259 -9.20 5.76 -38.52
CA GLU A 259 -10.22 5.66 -39.59
C GLU A 259 -11.23 6.82 -39.70
N GLY A 260 -10.85 8.04 -39.30
CA GLY A 260 -11.63 9.26 -39.63
C GLY A 260 -12.96 9.38 -38.88
N THR A 261 -13.16 8.56 -37.85
CA THR A 261 -14.30 8.64 -36.95
C THR A 261 -13.91 9.55 -35.78
N VAL A 262 -14.70 10.57 -35.49
CA VAL A 262 -14.47 11.42 -34.32
C VAL A 262 -15.16 10.78 -33.12
N ALA A 263 -14.41 10.44 -32.07
CA ALA A 263 -14.95 9.92 -30.82
C ALA A 263 -15.08 11.05 -29.79
N LEU A 264 -16.25 11.19 -29.19
CA LEU A 264 -16.44 12.07 -28.04
C LEU A 264 -16.03 11.32 -26.77
N THR A 265 -15.00 11.80 -26.08
CA THR A 265 -14.65 11.33 -24.75
C THR A 265 -15.35 12.19 -23.71
N ASP A 266 -16.19 11.58 -22.88
CA ASP A 266 -16.79 12.20 -21.70
C ASP A 266 -16.01 11.79 -20.43
N PRO A 267 -15.23 12.69 -19.81
CA PRO A 267 -14.49 12.43 -18.59
C PRO A 267 -15.37 11.96 -17.43
N THR A 268 -16.64 12.36 -17.39
CA THR A 268 -17.58 11.93 -16.34
C THR A 268 -17.91 10.46 -16.47
N SER A 269 -18.30 10.02 -17.68
CA SER A 269 -18.51 8.59 -17.99
C SER A 269 -17.25 7.74 -17.72
N LEU A 270 -16.06 8.32 -17.94
CA LEU A 270 -14.79 7.66 -17.70
C LEU A 270 -14.52 7.51 -16.19
N ALA A 271 -14.78 8.54 -15.39
CA ALA A 271 -14.69 8.46 -13.94
C ALA A 271 -15.65 7.41 -13.36
N GLU A 272 -16.89 7.35 -13.87
CA GLU A 272 -17.85 6.31 -13.52
C GLU A 272 -17.36 4.90 -13.88
N THR A 273 -16.76 4.76 -15.05
CA THR A 273 -16.17 3.49 -15.49
C THR A 273 -15.01 3.08 -14.59
N ILE A 274 -14.12 4.01 -14.22
CA ILE A 274 -13.03 3.75 -13.26
C ILE A 274 -13.61 3.28 -11.93
N LEU A 275 -14.60 3.98 -11.38
CA LEU A 275 -15.23 3.60 -10.11
C LEU A 275 -15.89 2.22 -10.16
N LYS A 276 -16.53 1.87 -11.27
CA LYS A 276 -17.12 0.55 -11.48
C LYS A 276 -16.06 -0.56 -11.52
N ILE A 277 -15.00 -0.39 -12.30
CA ILE A 277 -13.89 -1.36 -12.33
C ILE A 277 -13.20 -1.43 -10.96
N ARG A 278 -13.13 -0.31 -10.24
CA ARG A 278 -12.59 -0.25 -8.88
C ARG A 278 -13.37 -1.12 -7.90
N ASP A 279 -14.69 -1.22 -8.04
CA ASP A 279 -15.50 -2.15 -7.25
C ASP A 279 -15.20 -3.62 -7.60
N ASP A 280 -14.90 -3.92 -8.87
CA ASP A 280 -14.48 -5.26 -9.29
C ASP A 280 -13.13 -5.64 -8.67
N VAL A 281 -12.16 -4.73 -8.73
CA VAL A 281 -10.83 -4.88 -8.10
C VAL A 281 -10.97 -5.05 -6.58
N VAL A 282 -11.82 -4.23 -5.93
CA VAL A 282 -12.12 -4.33 -4.51
C VAL A 282 -12.61 -5.73 -4.15
N ARG A 283 -13.60 -6.27 -4.90
CA ARG A 283 -14.15 -7.60 -4.62
C ARG A 283 -13.11 -8.71 -4.77
N GLU A 284 -12.29 -8.62 -5.82
CA GLU A 284 -11.21 -9.57 -6.06
C GLU A 284 -10.18 -9.52 -4.91
N TRP A 285 -9.66 -8.33 -4.60
CA TRP A 285 -8.63 -8.16 -3.58
C TRP A 285 -9.12 -8.46 -2.17
N LYS A 286 -10.41 -8.25 -1.90
CA LYS A 286 -11.05 -8.67 -0.66
C LYS A 286 -11.00 -10.18 -0.50
N SER A 287 -11.31 -10.94 -1.56
CA SER A 287 -11.23 -12.40 -1.50
C SER A 287 -9.80 -12.88 -1.27
N LEU A 288 -8.81 -12.22 -1.90
CA LEU A 288 -7.39 -12.49 -1.67
C LEU A 288 -6.96 -12.18 -0.23
N ALA A 289 -7.43 -11.08 0.36
CA ALA A 289 -7.13 -10.67 1.73
C ALA A 289 -7.73 -11.64 2.76
N VAL A 290 -8.96 -12.12 2.54
CA VAL A 290 -9.61 -13.13 3.40
C VAL A 290 -8.82 -14.44 3.41
N ALA A 291 -8.24 -14.85 2.28
CA ALA A 291 -7.48 -16.09 2.15
C ALA A 291 -6.04 -16.02 2.72
N VAL A 292 -5.59 -14.86 3.23
CA VAL A 292 -4.20 -14.70 3.72
C VAL A 292 -3.84 -15.64 4.86
N PRO A 293 -4.65 -15.82 5.92
CA PRO A 293 -4.31 -16.74 7.01
C PRO A 293 -4.07 -18.17 6.54
N ASP A 294 -4.91 -18.67 5.62
CA ASP A 294 -4.77 -20.02 5.07
C ASP A 294 -3.48 -20.17 4.27
N LYS A 295 -3.09 -19.13 3.51
CA LYS A 295 -1.83 -19.11 2.74
C LYS A 295 -0.60 -19.11 3.65
N HIS A 296 -0.70 -18.64 4.89
CA HIS A 296 0.41 -18.69 5.84
C HIS A 296 0.65 -20.07 6.44
N MET A 297 -0.28 -21.03 6.30
CA MET A 297 -0.12 -22.37 6.86
C MET A 297 1.15 -23.06 6.37
N MET A 298 1.50 -22.90 5.09
CA MET A 298 2.73 -23.45 4.53
C MET A 298 3.99 -22.84 5.17
N ILE A 299 4.05 -21.51 5.28
CA ILE A 299 5.20 -20.83 5.89
C ILE A 299 5.32 -21.17 7.38
N ARG A 300 4.19 -21.25 8.10
CA ARG A 300 4.16 -21.67 9.50
C ARG A 300 4.64 -23.11 9.66
N ARG A 301 4.27 -24.02 8.76
CA ARG A 301 4.78 -25.39 8.75
C ARG A 301 6.30 -25.41 8.56
N LEU A 302 6.82 -24.73 7.54
CA LEU A 302 8.26 -24.60 7.32
C LEU A 302 9.00 -24.03 8.53
N GLN A 303 8.41 -23.01 9.18
CA GLN A 303 8.96 -22.43 10.40
C GLN A 303 9.02 -23.46 11.55
N LEU A 304 7.95 -24.23 11.76
CA LEU A 304 7.91 -25.27 12.79
C LEU A 304 8.94 -26.37 12.52
N ASP A 305 9.01 -26.85 11.27
CA ASP A 305 9.97 -27.90 10.87
C ASP A 305 11.41 -27.47 11.17
N LEU A 306 11.76 -26.21 10.86
CA LEU A 306 13.06 -25.62 11.20
C LEU A 306 13.28 -25.51 12.72
N MET A 307 12.28 -25.07 13.47
CA MET A 307 12.38 -24.95 14.94
C MET A 307 12.58 -26.31 15.63
N PHE A 308 12.04 -27.39 15.06
CA PHE A 308 12.20 -28.75 15.57
C PHE A 308 13.37 -29.52 14.94
N GLY A 309 14.23 -28.85 14.17
CA GLY A 309 15.41 -29.46 13.55
C GLY A 309 15.08 -30.54 12.52
N HIS A 310 13.85 -30.55 12.01
CA HIS A 310 13.45 -31.40 10.90
C HIS A 310 13.96 -30.71 9.64
N VAL A 311 15.21 -31.01 9.27
CA VAL A 311 15.69 -30.68 7.92
C VAL A 311 14.72 -31.37 6.97
N ALA A 312 13.98 -30.59 6.19
CA ALA A 312 13.08 -31.12 5.18
C ALA A 312 13.91 -32.05 4.29
N SER A 313 13.75 -33.37 4.48
CA SER A 313 14.29 -34.32 3.54
C SER A 313 13.52 -34.09 2.24
N GLU A 314 14.19 -33.48 1.28
CA GLU A 314 13.72 -33.43 -0.09
C GLU A 314 13.41 -34.86 -0.55
N THR A 315 12.12 -35.19 -0.68
CA THR A 315 11.50 -36.16 -1.60
C THR A 315 10.16 -36.62 -1.02
N ASP A 316 9.03 -36.17 -1.57
CA ASP A 316 7.96 -37.11 -2.00
C ASP A 316 6.72 -36.49 -2.69
N ASP A 317 6.52 -35.18 -2.71
CA ASP A 317 5.24 -34.66 -3.26
C ASP A 317 5.26 -34.31 -4.76
N ALA A 318 6.30 -34.70 -5.51
CA ALA A 318 6.35 -34.49 -6.97
C ALA A 318 5.65 -35.59 -7.81
N GLN A 319 5.02 -36.59 -7.20
CA GLN A 319 4.38 -37.70 -7.93
C GLN A 319 2.85 -37.80 -7.81
N SER A 320 2.17 -36.90 -7.10
CA SER A 320 0.70 -37.00 -6.94
C SER A 320 -0.11 -35.87 -7.57
N MET A 321 0.34 -35.25 -8.67
CA MET A 321 -0.54 -34.49 -9.56
C MET A 321 -0.02 -34.53 -11.00
N GLN A 322 -0.26 -35.67 -11.68
CA GLN A 322 -0.51 -35.70 -13.12
C GLN A 322 -2.01 -35.81 -13.34
#